data_AF-A0A9P8KSV7-F1
#
_entry.id   AF-A0A9P8KSV7-F1
#
_cell.length_a   1.000
_cell.length_b   1.000
_cell.length_c   1.000
_cell.angle_alpha   90.00
_cell.angle_beta   90.00
_cell.angle_gamma   90.00
#
_symmetry.space_group_name_H-M   'P 1'
#
loop_
_entity.id
_entity.type
_entity.pdbx_description
1 polymer ?
#
loop_
_entity_poly.entity_id
_entity_poly.type
_entity_poly.pdbx_seq_one_letter_code
_entity_poly.pdbx_strand_id
1 'polypeptide(L)'
;MTNNKASRLLAAYLYLGASGVIAQQQTTWGQCGGIGYSGPTSCTSGTSCSTLNSYYAQCIPATGIITSTRTTLASTSATTTTSASRTTSATSIPPPSSGVRFAGINIAGFDFSCSTDGTCNVSGAYPPLKNYDGANNYPDGVGQMQHFVKDDGFNIFRLPVSWQYLVNANLGGTLDATNLGYYDQLVQGCLATGAYCIIDIHNYARWNGKIIGQGGPTNAQFTSLWTQIATKYASEPRIWFGTMNEPHDVNITTWAGTVQAVVTAIRNAGATSQYISLPGTDYQSAGQIISDGGAAALSAIKNPDGSTTNLIFDVHKYLDSDNSGTNSICVTDNVDSAFAPLATWLRTNKRQAILTETGGGNTPSCEQYMCQQIQYLNQNSDVYMGYVGWAAGSFDPGYPLAETPVQASSGAWTDQPLVSMCLAR
;
A
#
# COMPACT_ATOMS: atom_id res chain seq x y z
N MET A 1 90.17 1.37 -46.10
CA MET A 1 91.11 2.43 -45.67
C MET A 1 90.30 3.53 -44.97
N THR A 2 90.63 3.74 -43.68
CA THR A 2 90.59 4.99 -42.87
C THR A 2 89.25 5.70 -42.61
N ASN A 3 88.69 5.68 -41.37
CA ASN A 3 88.90 6.60 -40.21
C ASN A 3 88.54 8.08 -40.54
N ASN A 4 87.76 8.87 -39.76
CA ASN A 4 87.76 9.05 -38.31
C ASN A 4 86.59 10.01 -37.87
N LYS A 5 85.94 9.67 -36.75
CA LYS A 5 85.38 10.46 -35.61
C LYS A 5 84.63 11.82 -35.70
N ALA A 6 83.59 11.87 -34.82
CA ALA A 6 83.06 12.97 -33.97
C ALA A 6 82.16 14.03 -34.65
N SER A 7 81.10 14.60 -34.06
CA SER A 7 80.66 14.80 -32.66
C SER A 7 79.24 15.41 -32.63
N ARG A 8 78.40 15.07 -31.63
CA ARG A 8 77.42 15.95 -30.91
C ARG A 8 76.23 16.54 -31.72
N LEU A 9 75.00 16.80 -31.23
CA LEU A 9 74.41 17.06 -29.92
C LEU A 9 72.88 16.84 -30.04
N LEU A 10 72.23 16.26 -29.02
CA LEU A 10 70.78 16.29 -28.83
C LEU A 10 70.32 17.71 -28.48
N ALA A 11 69.20 18.16 -29.04
CA ALA A 11 68.37 19.23 -28.48
C ALA A 11 66.89 18.86 -28.67
N ALA A 12 66.32 18.21 -27.64
CA ALA A 12 64.89 18.01 -27.51
C ALA A 12 64.28 19.31 -26.96
N TYR A 13 63.45 19.98 -27.76
CA TYR A 13 62.60 21.07 -27.30
C TYR A 13 61.40 20.47 -26.54
N LEU A 14 61.45 20.54 -25.20
CA LEU A 14 60.27 20.37 -24.35
C LEU A 14 59.41 21.64 -24.46
N TYR A 15 58.30 21.57 -25.18
CA TYR A 15 57.18 22.47 -25.00
C TYR A 15 56.34 21.95 -23.82
N LEU A 16 56.39 22.65 -22.68
CA LEU A 16 55.36 22.53 -21.64
C LEU A 16 54.10 23.25 -22.12
N GLY A 17 53.21 22.53 -22.78
CA GLY A 17 51.82 22.93 -22.94
C GLY A 17 51.07 22.58 -21.66
N ALA A 18 50.86 23.55 -20.78
CA ALA A 18 49.86 23.41 -19.71
C ALA A 18 48.47 23.45 -20.35
N SER A 19 47.96 22.29 -20.76
CA SER A 19 46.54 22.14 -21.08
C SER A 19 45.76 22.22 -19.77
N GLY A 20 45.27 23.41 -19.45
CA GLY A 20 44.25 23.57 -18.43
C GLY A 20 43.05 22.71 -18.80
N VAL A 21 42.80 21.67 -18.02
CA VAL A 21 41.56 20.89 -18.12
C VAL A 21 40.47 21.80 -17.56
N ILE A 22 39.77 22.53 -18.44
CA ILE A 22 38.55 23.22 -18.04
C ILE A 22 37.57 22.11 -17.68
N ALA A 23 37.20 22.00 -16.40
CA ALA A 23 36.10 21.17 -15.97
C ALA A 23 34.82 21.69 -16.65
N GLN A 24 34.50 21.14 -17.81
CA GLN A 24 33.32 21.52 -18.57
C GLN A 24 32.11 21.14 -17.72
N GLN A 25 31.18 22.08 -17.51
CA GLN A 25 29.92 21.82 -16.83
C GLN A 25 28.87 21.43 -17.87
N GLN A 26 27.99 20.51 -17.50
CA GLN A 26 26.89 20.05 -18.32
C GLN A 26 25.70 21.00 -18.21
N THR A 27 25.02 21.29 -19.33
CA THR A 27 23.83 22.13 -19.35
C THR A 27 22.69 21.47 -18.59
N THR A 28 21.72 22.27 -18.14
CA THR A 28 20.42 21.76 -17.69
C THR A 28 19.86 20.77 -18.71
N TRP A 29 19.41 19.61 -18.25
CA TRP A 29 18.94 18.45 -19.02
C TRP A 29 20.00 17.68 -19.82
N GLY A 30 21.29 18.03 -19.71
CA GLY A 30 22.35 17.25 -20.33
C GLY A 30 22.69 15.99 -19.53
N GLN A 31 23.15 14.94 -20.23
CA GLN A 31 23.63 13.71 -19.58
C GLN A 31 24.87 14.03 -18.73
N CYS A 32 24.90 13.59 -17.48
CA CYS A 32 25.96 13.83 -16.52
C CYS A 32 26.53 12.55 -15.89
N GLY A 33 26.10 11.38 -16.36
CA GLY A 33 26.56 10.08 -15.87
C GLY A 33 25.91 8.89 -16.58
N GLY A 34 26.32 7.70 -16.18
CA GLY A 34 25.91 6.42 -16.79
C GLY A 34 27.09 5.57 -17.24
N ILE A 35 26.93 4.24 -17.23
CA ILE A 35 27.93 3.28 -17.72
C ILE A 35 28.28 3.62 -19.17
N GLY A 36 29.58 3.86 -19.43
CA GLY A 36 30.11 4.20 -20.74
C GLY A 36 30.08 5.69 -21.11
N TYR A 37 29.51 6.55 -20.26
CA TYR A 37 29.53 8.00 -20.48
C TYR A 37 30.90 8.61 -20.16
N SER A 38 31.49 9.34 -21.11
CA SER A 38 32.81 9.98 -20.98
C SER A 38 32.76 11.52 -21.02
N GLY A 39 31.57 12.10 -20.88
CA GLY A 39 31.37 13.55 -20.95
C GLY A 39 31.35 14.23 -19.57
N PRO A 40 30.98 15.53 -19.53
CA PRO A 40 30.89 16.32 -18.30
C PRO A 40 29.97 15.74 -17.21
N THR A 41 30.48 15.53 -16.00
CA THR A 41 29.71 14.98 -14.86
C THR A 41 29.18 16.04 -13.89
N SER A 42 29.74 17.25 -13.95
CA SER A 42 29.31 18.38 -13.10
C SER A 42 28.24 19.20 -13.80
N CYS A 43 27.10 19.43 -13.16
CA CYS A 43 26.00 20.22 -13.72
C CYS A 43 26.20 21.74 -13.54
N THR A 44 25.59 22.55 -14.42
CA THR A 44 25.53 24.01 -14.26
C THR A 44 24.85 24.43 -12.96
N SER A 45 25.20 25.61 -12.43
CA SER A 45 24.64 26.14 -11.18
C SER A 45 23.11 26.10 -11.14
N GLY A 46 22.53 25.66 -10.01
CA GLY A 46 21.09 25.49 -9.83
C GLY A 46 20.53 24.14 -10.30
N THR A 47 21.39 23.24 -10.80
CA THR A 47 20.99 21.89 -11.23
C THR A 47 21.90 20.83 -10.60
N SER A 48 21.40 19.59 -10.46
CA SER A 48 22.13 18.46 -9.87
C SER A 48 22.04 17.22 -10.76
N CYS A 49 23.08 16.39 -10.75
CA CYS A 49 23.14 15.19 -11.58
C CYS A 49 22.30 14.09 -10.93
N SER A 50 21.15 13.77 -11.52
CA SER A 50 20.25 12.73 -11.05
C SER A 50 20.38 11.48 -11.92
N THR A 51 20.60 10.31 -11.31
CA THR A 51 20.74 9.05 -12.06
C THR A 51 19.36 8.47 -12.37
N LEU A 52 19.05 8.26 -13.66
CA LEU A 52 17.78 7.65 -14.10
C LEU A 52 17.90 6.13 -14.20
N ASN A 53 19.02 5.63 -14.71
CA ASN A 53 19.34 4.20 -14.75
C ASN A 53 20.86 4.00 -14.82
N SER A 54 21.32 2.74 -14.81
CA SER A 54 22.74 2.41 -14.81
C SER A 54 23.53 2.98 -16.00
N TYR A 55 22.87 3.27 -17.14
CA TYR A 55 23.48 3.80 -18.35
C TYR A 55 23.25 5.31 -18.54
N TYR A 56 22.46 5.96 -17.69
CA TYR A 56 22.06 7.36 -17.90
C TYR A 56 21.75 8.13 -16.61
N ALA A 57 22.41 9.27 -16.43
CA ALA A 57 22.11 10.30 -15.44
C ALA A 57 22.00 11.67 -16.11
N GLN A 58 21.16 12.57 -15.58
CA GLN A 58 20.83 13.86 -16.20
C GLN A 58 20.87 15.02 -15.20
N CYS A 59 21.35 16.18 -15.63
CA CYS A 59 21.29 17.41 -14.85
C CYS A 59 19.87 17.96 -14.78
N ILE A 60 19.27 18.00 -13.58
CA ILE A 60 17.90 18.50 -13.39
C ILE A 60 17.87 19.69 -12.41
N PRO A 61 16.95 20.66 -12.57
CA PRO A 61 16.82 21.79 -11.64
C PRO A 61 16.55 21.33 -10.21
N ALA A 62 17.28 21.90 -9.24
CA ALA A 62 16.97 21.71 -7.83
C ALA A 62 15.74 22.54 -7.48
N THR A 63 14.60 21.90 -7.23
CA THR A 63 13.37 22.57 -6.82
C THR A 63 13.48 23.08 -5.37
N GLY A 64 13.85 24.36 -5.23
CA GLY A 64 13.33 25.29 -4.22
C GLY A 64 13.70 25.08 -2.75
N ILE A 65 14.92 25.47 -2.34
CA ILE A 65 15.12 25.99 -0.98
C ILE A 65 14.95 27.50 -1.05
N ILE A 66 13.75 27.99 -0.71
CA ILE A 66 13.57 29.40 -0.36
C ILE A 66 14.15 29.56 1.05
N THR A 67 15.36 30.12 1.12
CA THR A 67 15.92 30.70 2.35
C THR A 67 14.96 31.76 2.89
N SER A 68 14.22 31.42 3.96
CA SER A 68 13.51 32.40 4.77
C SER A 68 14.38 32.77 5.97
N THR A 69 14.79 34.02 6.00
CA THR A 69 15.52 34.68 7.08
C THR A 69 14.68 34.73 8.36
N ARG A 70 15.22 34.18 9.45
CA ARG A 70 14.64 34.25 10.80
C ARG A 70 14.71 35.69 11.33
N THR A 71 13.56 36.30 11.58
CA THR A 71 13.45 37.51 12.41
C THR A 71 13.00 37.12 13.81
N THR A 72 13.87 37.31 14.80
CA THR A 72 13.59 37.10 16.22
C THR A 72 12.78 38.27 16.79
N LEU A 73 11.62 38.00 17.39
CA LEU A 73 10.90 38.95 18.23
C LEU A 73 10.68 38.34 19.62
N ALA A 74 11.05 39.14 20.62
CA ALA A 74 11.12 38.82 22.03
C ALA A 74 9.72 38.62 22.65
N SER A 75 9.62 37.67 23.58
CA SER A 75 8.44 37.43 24.41
C SER A 75 8.60 38.11 25.76
N THR A 76 7.70 39.05 26.07
CA THR A 76 7.53 39.65 27.39
C THR A 76 6.49 38.86 28.19
N SER A 77 6.86 38.45 29.40
CA SER A 77 5.95 37.84 30.38
C SER A 77 5.00 38.88 30.97
N ALA A 78 3.71 38.52 31.07
CA ALA A 78 2.73 39.26 31.88
C ALA A 78 1.89 38.28 32.72
N THR A 79 1.76 38.61 34.00
CA THR A 79 1.21 37.80 35.08
C THR A 79 -0.29 38.08 35.28
N THR A 80 -1.07 37.02 35.42
CA THR A 80 -2.39 36.82 36.08
C THR A 80 -3.40 37.97 36.20
N THR A 81 -4.66 37.67 35.84
CA THR A 81 -5.84 37.87 36.71
C THR A 81 -6.92 36.83 36.40
N THR A 82 -7.34 36.10 37.43
CA THR A 82 -8.46 35.16 37.46
C THR A 82 -9.81 35.90 37.49
N SER A 83 -10.77 35.44 36.69
CA SER A 83 -12.19 35.74 36.89
C SER A 83 -13.02 34.54 36.46
N ALA A 84 -13.75 33.99 37.40
CA ALA A 84 -14.61 32.83 37.23
C ALA A 84 -15.88 33.21 36.46
N SER A 85 -16.20 32.46 35.41
CA SER A 85 -17.54 32.42 34.84
C SER A 85 -17.91 30.96 34.57
N ARG A 86 -19.09 30.57 35.05
CA ARG A 86 -19.71 29.25 34.87
C ARG A 86 -20.41 29.21 33.51
N THR A 87 -20.02 28.27 32.66
CA THR A 87 -20.89 27.81 31.57
C THR A 87 -20.57 26.36 31.20
N THR A 88 -21.59 25.51 31.35
CA THR A 88 -21.90 24.28 30.60
C THR A 88 -20.74 23.39 30.12
N SER A 89 -20.67 22.19 30.71
CA SER A 89 -19.87 21.05 30.25
C SER A 89 -20.19 20.68 28.80
N ALA A 90 -19.39 21.18 27.87
CA ALA A 90 -19.15 20.52 26.60
C ALA A 90 -18.00 19.52 26.82
N THR A 91 -18.27 18.26 26.56
CA THR A 91 -17.26 17.20 26.48
C THR A 91 -16.19 17.66 25.49
N SER A 92 -14.99 17.95 25.97
CA SER A 92 -13.85 18.26 25.12
C SER A 92 -13.55 17.04 24.28
N ILE A 93 -13.87 17.13 22.98
CA ILE A 93 -13.38 16.21 21.97
C ILE A 93 -11.85 16.21 22.10
N PRO A 94 -11.21 15.07 22.37
CA PRO A 94 -9.75 15.02 22.40
C PRO A 94 -9.23 15.53 21.05
N PRO A 95 -8.08 16.25 21.02
CA PRO A 95 -7.49 16.68 19.76
C PRO A 95 -7.33 15.45 18.86
N PRO A 96 -7.62 15.55 17.54
CA PRO A 96 -7.51 14.41 16.65
C PRO A 96 -6.10 13.83 16.76
N SER A 97 -6.02 12.52 17.02
CA SER A 97 -4.78 11.76 16.89
C SER A 97 -4.14 12.12 15.55
N SER A 98 -2.84 12.37 15.53
CA SER A 98 -2.11 13.01 14.42
C SER A 98 -2.00 12.18 13.12
N GLY A 99 -2.94 11.29 12.84
CA GLY A 99 -3.00 10.47 11.63
C GLY A 99 -4.23 9.56 11.60
N VAL A 100 -4.34 8.76 10.53
CA VAL A 100 -5.41 7.76 10.35
C VAL A 100 -5.37 6.70 11.45
N ARG A 101 -6.51 6.02 11.69
CA ARG A 101 -6.61 5.02 12.74
C ARG A 101 -5.75 3.78 12.47
N PHE A 102 -5.71 3.34 11.22
CA PHE A 102 -5.09 2.08 10.83
C PHE A 102 -3.91 2.27 9.86
N ALA A 103 -2.79 1.61 10.15
CA ALA A 103 -1.68 1.46 9.22
C ALA A 103 -1.21 0.01 9.26
N GLY A 104 -0.92 -0.54 8.09
CA GLY A 104 -0.64 -1.95 7.96
C GLY A 104 -0.07 -2.33 6.62
N ILE A 105 0.06 -3.64 6.43
CA ILE A 105 0.60 -4.26 5.22
C ILE A 105 -0.22 -5.52 4.88
N ASN A 106 -0.28 -5.86 3.59
CA ASN A 106 -0.81 -7.11 3.08
C ASN A 106 0.18 -8.26 3.32
N ILE A 107 -0.26 -9.31 4.00
CA ILE A 107 0.51 -10.53 4.26
C ILE A 107 0.02 -11.60 3.27
N ALA A 108 0.49 -11.48 2.02
CA ALA A 108 0.04 -12.28 0.89
C ALA A 108 0.65 -13.70 0.89
N GLY A 109 0.07 -14.60 0.10
CA GLY A 109 0.56 -15.94 -0.17
C GLY A 109 -0.56 -16.98 -0.33
N PHE A 110 -1.63 -16.86 0.46
CA PHE A 110 -2.83 -17.72 0.32
C PHE A 110 -3.65 -17.42 -0.96
N ASP A 111 -3.41 -16.26 -1.55
CA ASP A 111 -3.95 -15.78 -2.83
C ASP A 111 -3.05 -16.11 -4.02
N PHE A 112 -1.80 -16.56 -3.81
CA PHE A 112 -0.90 -16.87 -4.92
C PHE A 112 -1.54 -17.90 -5.86
N SER A 113 -1.33 -17.70 -7.16
CA SER A 113 -2.01 -18.34 -8.31
C SER A 113 -3.39 -17.80 -8.69
N CYS A 114 -3.93 -16.81 -7.97
CA CYS A 114 -5.10 -16.07 -8.45
C CYS A 114 -4.73 -15.17 -9.63
N SER A 115 -5.53 -15.25 -10.70
CA SER A 115 -5.53 -14.29 -11.79
C SER A 115 -6.73 -13.35 -11.69
N THR A 116 -6.66 -12.21 -12.38
CA THR A 116 -7.70 -11.16 -12.38
C THR A 116 -9.05 -11.65 -12.91
N ASP A 117 -9.10 -12.76 -13.65
CA ASP A 117 -10.37 -13.40 -14.03
C ASP A 117 -11.05 -14.19 -12.89
N GLY A 118 -10.47 -14.18 -11.68
CA GLY A 118 -10.96 -14.92 -10.52
C GLY A 118 -10.72 -16.43 -10.59
N THR A 119 -9.85 -16.89 -11.50
CA THR A 119 -9.33 -18.26 -11.49
C THR A 119 -8.18 -18.35 -10.48
N CYS A 120 -8.28 -19.26 -9.52
CA CYS A 120 -7.21 -19.53 -8.56
C CYS A 120 -6.96 -21.04 -8.46
N ASN A 121 -5.70 -21.46 -8.51
CA ASN A 121 -5.33 -22.86 -8.34
C ASN A 121 -5.02 -23.14 -6.86
N VAL A 122 -5.81 -23.98 -6.21
CA VAL A 122 -5.62 -24.33 -4.78
C VAL A 122 -4.20 -24.81 -4.49
N SER A 123 -3.58 -25.57 -5.40
CA SER A 123 -2.21 -26.08 -5.25
C SER A 123 -1.11 -25.05 -5.50
N GLY A 124 -1.46 -23.90 -6.07
CA GLY A 124 -0.54 -22.79 -6.35
C GLY A 124 -0.44 -21.76 -5.21
N ALA A 125 -1.25 -21.90 -4.16
CA ALA A 125 -1.11 -21.08 -2.95
C ALA A 125 0.26 -21.34 -2.30
N TYR A 126 0.91 -20.27 -1.82
CA TYR A 126 2.17 -20.34 -1.09
C TYR A 126 2.02 -19.60 0.25
N PRO A 127 1.38 -20.21 1.25
CA PRO A 127 0.98 -19.51 2.47
C PRO A 127 2.15 -18.97 3.31
N PRO A 128 2.02 -17.77 3.91
CA PRO A 128 3.08 -17.19 4.74
C PRO A 128 3.05 -17.77 6.17
N LEU A 129 3.12 -19.10 6.25
CA LEU A 129 3.16 -19.87 7.49
C LEU A 129 4.43 -20.70 7.53
N LYS A 130 5.39 -20.29 8.38
CA LYS A 130 6.73 -20.91 8.46
C LYS A 130 6.72 -22.44 8.45
N ASN A 131 5.79 -23.04 9.18
CA ASN A 131 5.66 -24.49 9.33
C ASN A 131 4.46 -25.09 8.56
N TYR A 132 4.09 -24.53 7.40
CA TYR A 132 2.93 -24.95 6.61
C TYR A 132 2.95 -26.44 6.23
N ASP A 133 4.09 -26.95 5.79
CA ASP A 133 4.28 -28.34 5.34
C ASP A 133 5.06 -29.22 6.34
N GLY A 134 5.35 -28.67 7.53
CA GLY A 134 6.17 -29.33 8.55
C GLY A 134 7.69 -29.17 8.37
N ALA A 135 8.17 -28.56 7.27
CA ALA A 135 9.58 -28.37 6.99
C ALA A 135 10.17 -27.08 7.60
N ASN A 136 9.33 -26.23 8.19
CA ASN A 136 9.72 -24.98 8.86
C ASN A 136 10.53 -24.01 7.98
N ASN A 137 10.23 -23.96 6.68
CA ASN A 137 10.98 -23.23 5.66
C ASN A 137 10.10 -22.33 4.76
N TYR A 138 8.79 -22.28 5.00
CA TYR A 138 7.88 -21.35 4.34
C TYR A 138 8.08 -19.92 4.88
N PRO A 139 7.56 -18.88 4.21
CA PRO A 139 7.67 -17.50 4.68
C PRO A 139 7.05 -17.31 6.06
N ASP A 140 7.73 -16.55 6.92
CA ASP A 140 7.36 -16.36 8.32
C ASP A 140 6.41 -15.16 8.49
N GLY A 141 5.20 -15.23 7.93
CA GLY A 141 4.24 -14.12 7.98
C GLY A 141 3.84 -13.70 9.39
N VAL A 142 3.77 -14.66 10.33
CA VAL A 142 3.50 -14.34 11.74
C VAL A 142 4.67 -13.58 12.37
N GLY A 143 5.92 -13.98 12.10
CA GLY A 143 7.09 -13.24 12.53
C GLY A 143 7.17 -11.84 11.93
N GLN A 144 6.82 -11.68 10.64
CA GLN A 144 6.72 -10.38 9.98
C GLN A 144 5.69 -9.48 10.68
N MET A 145 4.48 -9.97 10.92
CA MET A 145 3.44 -9.20 11.62
C MET A 145 3.86 -8.79 13.04
N GLN A 146 4.58 -9.65 13.77
CA GLN A 146 5.12 -9.32 15.09
C GLN A 146 6.14 -8.20 15.03
N HIS A 147 7.05 -8.23 14.07
CA HIS A 147 8.02 -7.17 13.82
C HIS A 147 7.30 -5.85 13.49
N PHE A 148 6.44 -5.88 12.48
CA PHE A 148 5.62 -4.76 12.04
C PHE A 148 4.82 -4.05 13.14
N VAL A 149 4.23 -4.80 14.07
CA VAL A 149 3.52 -4.21 15.21
C VAL A 149 4.48 -3.63 16.24
N LYS A 150 5.55 -4.37 16.55
CA LYS A 150 6.46 -4.03 17.65
C LYS A 150 7.38 -2.86 17.29
N ASP A 151 7.90 -2.85 16.07
CA ASP A 151 8.99 -1.99 15.65
C ASP A 151 8.47 -0.85 14.74
N ASP A 152 7.37 -1.05 13.99
CA ASP A 152 6.84 -0.07 13.01
C ASP A 152 5.46 0.52 13.37
N GLY A 153 4.88 0.11 14.50
CA GLY A 153 3.60 0.64 14.99
C GLY A 153 2.38 0.29 14.12
N PHE A 154 2.48 -0.72 13.26
CA PHE A 154 1.34 -1.24 12.51
C PHE A 154 0.31 -1.89 13.42
N ASN A 155 -0.96 -1.78 13.03
CA ASN A 155 -2.10 -2.21 13.83
C ASN A 155 -3.25 -2.82 13.03
N ILE A 156 -3.03 -3.04 11.73
CA ILE A 156 -3.93 -3.80 10.86
C ILE A 156 -3.10 -4.64 9.89
N PHE A 157 -3.56 -5.83 9.54
CA PHE A 157 -3.00 -6.61 8.43
C PHE A 157 -4.12 -7.10 7.54
N ARG A 158 -3.88 -7.14 6.24
CA ARG A 158 -4.78 -7.77 5.28
C ARG A 158 -4.22 -9.11 4.87
N LEU A 159 -5.08 -10.13 4.87
CA LEU A 159 -4.71 -11.53 4.70
C LEU A 159 -5.43 -12.08 3.46
N PRO A 160 -4.94 -11.78 2.24
CA PRO A 160 -5.53 -12.26 1.00
C PRO A 160 -5.61 -13.78 0.96
N VAL A 161 -6.76 -14.31 0.55
CA VAL A 161 -6.95 -15.75 0.31
C VAL A 161 -7.93 -15.97 -0.83
N SER A 162 -7.66 -16.98 -1.65
CA SER A 162 -8.62 -17.34 -2.69
C SER A 162 -9.86 -18.06 -2.14
N TRP A 163 -11.01 -17.75 -2.73
CA TRP A 163 -12.25 -18.47 -2.50
C TRP A 163 -12.05 -19.97 -2.76
N GLN A 164 -11.42 -20.32 -3.89
CA GLN A 164 -11.11 -21.70 -4.26
C GLN A 164 -10.33 -22.42 -3.15
N TYR A 165 -9.36 -21.77 -2.52
CA TYR A 165 -8.59 -22.38 -1.42
C TYR A 165 -9.51 -22.71 -0.24
N LEU A 166 -10.31 -21.75 0.23
CA LEU A 166 -11.16 -21.92 1.42
C LEU A 166 -12.20 -23.03 1.29
N VAL A 167 -12.72 -23.28 0.10
CA VAL A 167 -13.70 -24.36 -0.14
C VAL A 167 -13.12 -25.54 -0.92
N ASN A 168 -11.80 -25.59 -1.10
CA ASN A 168 -11.10 -26.62 -1.87
C ASN A 168 -11.75 -26.88 -3.24
N ALA A 169 -11.95 -25.79 -3.99
CA ALA A 169 -12.63 -25.73 -5.30
C ALA A 169 -14.10 -26.20 -5.33
N ASN A 170 -14.74 -26.47 -4.18
CA ASN A 170 -16.14 -26.85 -4.09
C ASN A 170 -17.06 -25.61 -3.99
N LEU A 171 -17.42 -25.03 -5.15
CA LEU A 171 -18.23 -23.82 -5.21
C LEU A 171 -19.58 -23.97 -4.48
N GLY A 172 -19.81 -23.13 -3.48
CA GLY A 172 -21.02 -23.16 -2.65
C GLY A 172 -21.03 -24.27 -1.59
N GLY A 173 -19.99 -25.08 -1.52
CA GLY A 173 -19.77 -26.09 -0.49
C GLY A 173 -19.38 -25.51 0.86
N THR A 174 -19.05 -26.40 1.79
CA THR A 174 -18.53 -26.03 3.10
C THR A 174 -17.08 -25.57 3.01
N LEU A 175 -16.65 -24.74 3.97
CA LEU A 175 -15.22 -24.49 4.16
C LEU A 175 -14.48 -25.82 4.36
N ASP A 176 -13.39 -26.02 3.61
CA ASP A 176 -12.54 -27.18 3.77
C ASP A 176 -11.80 -27.07 5.10
N ALA A 177 -11.96 -28.07 5.96
CA ALA A 177 -11.45 -28.00 7.33
C ALA A 177 -9.92 -27.91 7.40
N THR A 178 -9.21 -28.50 6.43
CA THR A 178 -7.74 -28.47 6.39
C THR A 178 -7.27 -27.09 5.94
N ASN A 179 -7.79 -26.61 4.82
CA ASN A 179 -7.40 -25.31 4.25
C ASN A 179 -7.80 -24.17 5.19
N LEU A 180 -8.99 -24.21 5.77
CA LEU A 180 -9.41 -23.26 6.81
C LEU A 180 -8.53 -23.35 8.06
N GLY A 181 -8.12 -24.56 8.47
CA GLY A 181 -7.24 -24.76 9.61
C GLY A 181 -5.87 -24.10 9.43
N TYR A 182 -5.31 -24.12 8.22
CA TYR A 182 -4.09 -23.37 7.91
C TYR A 182 -4.35 -21.87 7.86
N TYR A 183 -5.36 -21.43 7.11
CA TYR A 183 -5.66 -19.99 7.01
C TYR A 183 -5.93 -19.36 8.38
N ASP A 184 -6.65 -20.07 9.26
CA ASP A 184 -6.90 -19.63 10.64
C ASP A 184 -5.62 -19.49 11.46
N GLN A 185 -4.56 -20.28 11.23
CA GLN A 185 -3.28 -20.06 11.92
C GLN A 185 -2.71 -18.67 11.63
N LEU A 186 -2.82 -18.19 10.38
CA LEU A 186 -2.37 -16.85 10.02
C LEU A 186 -3.28 -15.78 10.65
N VAL A 187 -4.60 -15.98 10.61
CA VAL A 187 -5.57 -15.07 11.25
C VAL A 187 -5.32 -14.97 12.76
N GLN A 188 -5.13 -16.09 13.46
CA GLN A 188 -4.82 -16.09 14.89
C GLN A 188 -3.45 -15.47 15.18
N GLY A 189 -2.46 -15.72 14.32
CA GLY A 189 -1.15 -15.07 14.41
C GLY A 189 -1.26 -13.55 14.31
N CYS A 190 -2.07 -13.04 13.39
CA CYS A 190 -2.40 -11.62 13.28
C CYS A 190 -3.08 -11.11 14.56
N LEU A 191 -4.16 -11.75 15.02
CA LEU A 191 -4.92 -11.32 16.20
C LEU A 191 -4.08 -11.33 17.50
N ALA A 192 -3.12 -12.25 17.60
CA ALA A 192 -2.20 -12.37 18.73
C ALA A 192 -1.23 -11.17 18.84
N THR A 193 -0.99 -10.43 17.75
CA THR A 193 -0.24 -9.18 17.79
C THR A 193 -1.02 -8.02 18.43
N GLY A 194 -2.35 -8.15 18.54
CA GLY A 194 -3.25 -7.06 18.94
C GLY A 194 -3.87 -6.29 17.77
N ALA A 195 -3.41 -6.52 16.54
CA ALA A 195 -3.90 -5.87 15.33
C ALA A 195 -5.35 -6.25 14.95
N TYR A 196 -5.93 -5.45 14.06
CA TYR A 196 -7.08 -5.84 13.24
C TYR A 196 -6.63 -6.73 12.08
N CYS A 197 -7.48 -7.66 11.66
CA CYS A 197 -7.15 -8.61 10.60
C CYS A 197 -8.25 -8.60 9.53
N ILE A 198 -7.92 -8.13 8.33
CA ILE A 198 -8.82 -8.14 7.18
C ILE A 198 -8.75 -9.52 6.52
N ILE A 199 -9.86 -10.25 6.55
CA ILE A 199 -10.04 -11.46 5.73
C ILE A 199 -10.47 -10.99 4.35
N ASP A 200 -9.59 -11.14 3.37
CA ASP A 200 -9.80 -10.69 2.00
C ASP A 200 -10.04 -11.89 1.06
N ILE A 201 -11.16 -11.87 0.34
CA ILE A 201 -11.47 -12.87 -0.69
C ILE A 201 -10.93 -12.37 -2.04
N HIS A 202 -9.78 -12.92 -2.45
CA HIS A 202 -8.95 -12.38 -3.51
C HIS A 202 -9.37 -12.81 -4.93
N ASN A 203 -10.61 -12.50 -5.32
CA ASN A 203 -11.29 -13.16 -6.45
C ASN A 203 -11.86 -12.25 -7.54
N TYR A 204 -11.67 -10.93 -7.51
CA TYR A 204 -12.03 -10.04 -8.61
C TYR A 204 -13.53 -10.08 -8.99
N ALA A 205 -14.39 -10.30 -7.99
CA ALA A 205 -15.83 -10.59 -8.11
C ALA A 205 -16.18 -11.77 -9.03
N ARG A 206 -15.25 -12.72 -9.20
CA ARG A 206 -15.35 -13.82 -10.15
C ARG A 206 -14.98 -15.17 -9.53
N TRP A 207 -15.45 -16.21 -10.19
CA TRP A 207 -14.96 -17.58 -10.02
C TRP A 207 -14.73 -18.17 -11.40
N ASN A 208 -13.47 -18.51 -11.70
CA ASN A 208 -13.05 -19.12 -12.97
C ASN A 208 -13.58 -18.37 -14.22
N GLY A 209 -13.34 -17.06 -14.27
CA GLY A 209 -13.74 -16.19 -15.38
C GLY A 209 -15.21 -15.73 -15.36
N LYS A 210 -16.03 -16.15 -14.40
CA LYS A 210 -17.47 -15.82 -14.36
C LYS A 210 -17.84 -14.93 -13.17
N ILE A 211 -18.56 -13.85 -13.44
CA ILE A 211 -18.90 -12.80 -12.47
C ILE A 211 -20.05 -13.24 -11.55
N ILE A 212 -19.86 -13.06 -10.25
CA ILE A 212 -20.87 -13.38 -9.22
C ILE A 212 -22.16 -12.58 -9.48
N GLY A 213 -23.30 -13.27 -9.46
CA GLY A 213 -24.62 -12.69 -9.70
C GLY A 213 -24.87 -12.24 -11.14
N GLN A 214 -23.90 -12.42 -12.05
CA GLN A 214 -23.89 -11.87 -13.40
C GLN A 214 -23.39 -12.90 -14.43
N GLY A 215 -23.84 -14.15 -14.29
CA GLY A 215 -23.51 -15.26 -15.18
C GLY A 215 -22.50 -16.27 -14.61
N GLY A 216 -21.91 -15.96 -13.44
CA GLY A 216 -21.10 -16.88 -12.64
C GLY A 216 -21.85 -17.41 -11.42
N PRO A 217 -21.14 -17.60 -10.28
CA PRO A 217 -21.76 -18.04 -9.04
C PRO A 217 -22.98 -17.19 -8.67
N THR A 218 -23.98 -17.83 -8.08
CA THR A 218 -25.14 -17.12 -7.53
C THR A 218 -24.76 -16.35 -6.27
N ASN A 219 -25.54 -15.33 -5.92
CA ASN A 219 -25.38 -14.65 -4.64
C ASN A 219 -25.48 -15.63 -3.46
N ALA A 220 -26.32 -16.67 -3.54
CA ALA A 220 -26.45 -17.69 -2.50
C ALA A 220 -25.16 -18.50 -2.29
N GLN A 221 -24.45 -18.85 -3.37
CA GLN A 221 -23.16 -19.56 -3.27
C GLN A 221 -22.09 -18.67 -2.65
N PHE A 222 -22.10 -17.38 -2.98
CA PHE A 222 -21.14 -16.43 -2.41
C PHE A 222 -21.47 -16.06 -0.95
N THR A 223 -22.74 -15.86 -0.61
CA THR A 223 -23.13 -15.61 0.78
C THR A 223 -22.96 -16.85 1.66
N SER A 224 -23.05 -18.07 1.11
CA SER A 224 -22.70 -19.30 1.83
C SER A 224 -21.27 -19.27 2.38
N LEU A 225 -20.31 -18.80 1.57
CA LEU A 225 -18.93 -18.60 2.03
C LEU A 225 -18.88 -17.62 3.21
N TRP A 226 -19.46 -16.44 3.03
CA TRP A 226 -19.42 -15.38 4.03
C TRP A 226 -20.17 -15.71 5.32
N THR A 227 -21.29 -16.44 5.25
CA THR A 227 -22.00 -16.94 6.43
C THR A 227 -21.10 -17.86 7.26
N GLN A 228 -20.35 -18.77 6.62
CA GLN A 228 -19.46 -19.70 7.33
C GLN A 228 -18.28 -18.98 7.97
N ILE A 229 -17.63 -18.05 7.24
CA ILE A 229 -16.54 -17.21 7.76
C ILE A 229 -17.05 -16.36 8.93
N ALA A 230 -18.17 -15.66 8.77
CA ALA A 230 -18.74 -14.82 9.81
C ALA A 230 -19.16 -15.62 11.04
N THR A 231 -19.71 -16.82 10.88
CA THR A 231 -20.05 -17.71 12.00
C THR A 231 -18.82 -18.07 12.82
N LYS A 232 -17.69 -18.42 12.16
CA LYS A 232 -16.44 -18.76 12.85
C LYS A 232 -15.88 -17.59 13.65
N TYR A 233 -15.97 -16.38 13.10
CA TYR A 233 -15.30 -15.19 13.65
C TYR A 233 -16.23 -14.20 14.36
N ALA A 234 -17.51 -14.54 14.56
CA ALA A 234 -18.54 -13.63 15.07
C ALA A 234 -18.15 -12.97 16.41
N SER A 235 -17.46 -13.70 17.29
CA SER A 235 -17.06 -13.21 18.62
C SER A 235 -15.76 -12.42 18.66
N GLU A 236 -15.01 -12.31 17.57
CA GLU A 236 -13.76 -11.54 17.53
C GLU A 236 -13.97 -10.18 16.85
N PRO A 237 -14.06 -9.07 17.61
CA PRO A 237 -14.38 -7.75 17.07
C PRO A 237 -13.27 -7.13 16.22
N ARG A 238 -12.04 -7.66 16.27
CA ARG A 238 -10.90 -7.18 15.47
C ARG A 238 -10.81 -7.82 14.07
N ILE A 239 -11.68 -8.78 13.77
CA ILE A 239 -11.86 -9.24 12.39
C ILE A 239 -12.53 -8.15 11.57
N TRP A 240 -12.01 -7.93 10.37
CA TRP A 240 -12.60 -7.07 9.35
C TRP A 240 -12.93 -7.94 8.13
N PHE A 241 -14.16 -7.88 7.65
CA PHE A 241 -14.60 -8.68 6.51
C PHE A 241 -14.38 -7.93 5.19
N GLY A 242 -13.26 -8.23 4.53
CA GLY A 242 -12.89 -7.76 3.19
C GLY A 242 -13.69 -8.50 2.12
N THR A 243 -14.87 -7.98 1.75
CA THR A 243 -15.90 -8.78 1.06
C THR A 243 -15.46 -9.36 -0.28
N MET A 244 -14.62 -8.65 -1.03
CA MET A 244 -14.07 -9.10 -2.31
C MET A 244 -12.95 -8.16 -2.75
N ASN A 245 -11.85 -8.73 -3.24
CA ASN A 245 -10.80 -7.99 -3.91
C ASN A 245 -11.20 -7.56 -5.33
N GLU A 246 -10.89 -6.33 -5.67
CA GLU A 246 -10.87 -5.70 -7.00
C GLU A 246 -11.96 -6.17 -7.98
N PRO A 247 -13.26 -6.00 -7.70
CA PRO A 247 -14.26 -6.15 -8.75
C PRO A 247 -13.94 -5.21 -9.92
N HIS A 248 -14.00 -5.73 -11.15
CA HIS A 248 -13.77 -4.96 -12.37
C HIS A 248 -14.68 -5.47 -13.50
N ASP A 249 -14.99 -4.62 -14.48
CA ASP A 249 -15.87 -4.95 -15.61
C ASP A 249 -17.21 -5.60 -15.18
N VAL A 250 -17.77 -5.15 -14.05
CA VAL A 250 -19.05 -5.63 -13.51
C VAL A 250 -20.15 -4.59 -13.72
N ASN A 251 -21.41 -5.03 -13.80
CA ASN A 251 -22.54 -4.13 -13.61
C ASN A 251 -22.60 -3.70 -12.14
N ILE A 252 -22.21 -2.45 -11.88
CA ILE A 252 -22.04 -1.93 -10.51
C ILE A 252 -23.32 -1.99 -9.66
N THR A 253 -24.50 -1.78 -10.25
CA THR A 253 -25.78 -1.88 -9.52
C THR A 253 -26.07 -3.32 -9.09
N THR A 254 -25.82 -4.29 -9.98
CA THR A 254 -25.99 -5.73 -9.66
C THR A 254 -24.96 -6.19 -8.62
N TRP A 255 -23.73 -5.69 -8.74
CA TRP A 255 -22.66 -5.93 -7.76
C TRP A 255 -23.02 -5.37 -6.38
N ALA A 256 -23.51 -4.14 -6.28
CA ALA A 256 -23.96 -3.57 -5.00
C ALA A 256 -25.09 -4.40 -4.36
N GLY A 257 -26.00 -4.96 -5.16
CA GLY A 257 -27.01 -5.93 -4.67
C GLY A 257 -26.40 -7.22 -4.11
N THR A 258 -25.29 -7.68 -4.69
CA THR A 258 -24.52 -8.83 -4.20
C THR A 258 -23.83 -8.51 -2.88
N VAL A 259 -23.17 -7.35 -2.76
CA VAL A 259 -22.53 -6.90 -1.52
C VAL A 259 -23.56 -6.68 -0.41
N GLN A 260 -24.76 -6.16 -0.72
CA GLN A 260 -25.86 -6.09 0.24
C GLN A 260 -26.25 -7.47 0.78
N ALA A 261 -26.33 -8.49 -0.08
CA ALA A 261 -26.64 -9.85 0.37
C ALA A 261 -25.54 -10.40 1.30
N VAL A 262 -24.26 -10.10 1.01
CA VAL A 262 -23.12 -10.46 1.87
C VAL A 262 -23.19 -9.75 3.22
N VAL A 263 -23.41 -8.43 3.25
CA VAL A 263 -23.57 -7.67 4.51
C VAL A 263 -24.67 -8.28 5.36
N THR A 264 -25.84 -8.54 4.78
CA THR A 264 -26.96 -9.18 5.49
C THR A 264 -26.57 -10.56 6.02
N ALA A 265 -25.88 -11.38 5.21
CA ALA A 265 -25.45 -12.72 5.61
C ALA A 265 -24.44 -12.71 6.77
N ILE A 266 -23.47 -11.80 6.74
CA ILE A 266 -22.46 -11.63 7.80
C ILE A 266 -23.14 -11.21 9.11
N ARG A 267 -24.02 -10.19 9.06
CA ARG A 267 -24.72 -9.71 10.26
C ARG A 267 -25.65 -10.77 10.85
N ASN A 268 -26.38 -11.49 10.00
CA ASN A 268 -27.29 -12.57 10.44
C ASN A 268 -26.55 -13.79 11.01
N ALA A 269 -25.28 -14.00 10.65
CA ALA A 269 -24.42 -15.02 11.25
C ALA A 269 -23.90 -14.65 12.66
N GLY A 270 -24.27 -13.47 13.18
CA GLY A 270 -23.92 -13.01 14.53
C GLY A 270 -22.73 -12.06 14.59
N ALA A 271 -22.05 -11.79 13.48
CA ALA A 271 -20.90 -10.88 13.41
C ALA A 271 -21.34 -9.41 13.33
N THR A 272 -21.82 -8.86 14.43
CA THR A 272 -22.50 -7.55 14.50
C THR A 272 -21.59 -6.38 14.84
N SER A 273 -20.40 -6.63 15.40
CA SER A 273 -19.47 -5.55 15.82
C SER A 273 -18.41 -5.19 14.78
N GLN A 274 -18.09 -6.11 13.88
CA GLN A 274 -16.97 -6.01 12.95
C GLN A 274 -17.20 -4.96 11.85
N TYR A 275 -16.10 -4.48 11.28
CA TYR A 275 -16.09 -3.73 10.02
C TYR A 275 -16.35 -4.65 8.83
N ILE A 276 -17.04 -4.12 7.81
CA ILE A 276 -17.27 -4.79 6.53
C ILE A 276 -16.88 -3.83 5.40
N SER A 277 -16.01 -4.31 4.50
CA SER A 277 -15.57 -3.59 3.30
C SER A 277 -16.64 -3.60 2.22
N LEU A 278 -16.82 -2.45 1.57
CA LEU A 278 -17.68 -2.25 0.40
C LEU A 278 -16.81 -1.91 -0.82
N PRO A 279 -16.37 -2.91 -1.60
CA PRO A 279 -15.51 -2.71 -2.76
C PRO A 279 -16.32 -2.25 -3.98
N GLY A 280 -15.81 -1.22 -4.66
CA GLY A 280 -16.34 -0.68 -5.92
C GLY A 280 -16.08 -1.57 -7.13
N THR A 281 -16.23 -0.99 -8.33
CA THR A 281 -15.73 -1.58 -9.58
C THR A 281 -14.38 -0.93 -9.94
N ASP A 282 -13.89 -1.14 -11.16
CA ASP A 282 -12.64 -0.56 -11.68
C ASP A 282 -11.44 -0.89 -10.78
N TYR A 283 -11.33 -2.15 -10.39
CA TYR A 283 -10.27 -2.64 -9.50
C TYR A 283 -10.21 -1.84 -8.18
N GLN A 284 -11.38 -1.44 -7.66
CA GLN A 284 -11.51 -0.60 -6.46
C GLN A 284 -10.79 0.76 -6.54
N SER A 285 -10.49 1.27 -7.74
CA SER A 285 -9.75 2.51 -7.90
C SER A 285 -10.39 3.68 -7.14
N ALA A 286 -9.63 4.24 -6.17
CA ALA A 286 -10.06 5.42 -5.42
C ALA A 286 -10.34 6.63 -6.34
N GLY A 287 -9.70 6.67 -7.51
CA GLY A 287 -9.90 7.73 -8.50
C GLY A 287 -11.17 7.59 -9.32
N GLN A 288 -11.77 6.40 -9.41
CA GLN A 288 -12.95 6.15 -10.25
C GLN A 288 -14.25 5.95 -9.47
N ILE A 289 -14.18 5.56 -8.19
CA ILE A 289 -15.37 5.13 -7.42
C ILE A 289 -16.55 6.13 -7.44
N ILE A 290 -16.29 7.44 -7.61
CA ILE A 290 -17.37 8.42 -7.75
C ILE A 290 -17.93 8.45 -9.18
N SER A 291 -17.05 8.51 -10.19
CA SER A 291 -17.40 8.67 -11.61
C SER A 291 -17.98 7.40 -12.24
N ASP A 292 -17.57 6.22 -11.77
CA ASP A 292 -18.07 4.93 -12.24
C ASP A 292 -19.44 4.53 -11.64
N GLY A 293 -19.96 5.34 -10.70
CA GLY A 293 -21.23 5.12 -10.00
C GLY A 293 -21.15 4.18 -8.79
N GLY A 294 -19.97 3.67 -8.45
CA GLY A 294 -19.73 2.77 -7.32
C GLY A 294 -20.10 3.39 -5.98
N ALA A 295 -19.66 4.63 -5.73
CA ALA A 295 -19.95 5.37 -4.50
C ALA A 295 -21.47 5.54 -4.30
N ALA A 296 -22.21 5.82 -5.38
CA ALA A 296 -23.66 5.95 -5.34
C ALA A 296 -24.35 4.60 -5.09
N ALA A 297 -23.99 3.56 -5.84
CA ALA A 297 -24.59 2.23 -5.71
C ALA A 297 -24.35 1.61 -4.33
N LEU A 298 -23.10 1.64 -3.85
CA LEU A 298 -22.70 1.09 -2.56
C LEU A 298 -23.23 1.90 -1.36
N SER A 299 -23.57 3.18 -1.54
CA SER A 299 -24.21 4.00 -0.47
C SER A 299 -25.60 3.51 -0.07
N ALA A 300 -26.28 2.78 -0.96
CA ALA A 300 -27.57 2.19 -0.68
C ALA A 300 -27.50 1.00 0.28
N ILE A 301 -26.32 0.40 0.45
CA ILE A 301 -26.13 -0.80 1.28
C ILE A 301 -26.31 -0.46 2.76
N LYS A 302 -27.14 -1.24 3.46
CA LYS A 302 -27.43 -1.10 4.89
C LYS A 302 -27.20 -2.40 5.65
N ASN A 303 -26.92 -2.28 6.94
CA ASN A 303 -27.09 -3.37 7.90
C ASN A 303 -28.60 -3.73 8.01
N PRO A 304 -28.96 -4.90 8.57
CA PRO A 304 -30.36 -5.28 8.77
C PRO A 304 -31.21 -4.29 9.59
N ASP A 305 -30.57 -3.49 10.47
CA ASP A 305 -31.22 -2.44 11.25
C ASP A 305 -31.41 -1.11 10.49
N GLY A 306 -31.03 -1.06 9.21
CA GLY A 306 -31.11 0.13 8.36
C GLY A 306 -29.94 1.10 8.52
N SER A 307 -28.97 0.83 9.40
CA SER A 307 -27.79 1.67 9.60
C SER A 307 -26.70 1.41 8.53
N THR A 308 -25.73 2.32 8.46
CA THR A 308 -24.46 2.11 7.73
C THR A 308 -23.27 1.95 8.68
N THR A 309 -23.54 1.72 9.96
CA THR A 309 -22.50 1.60 10.99
C THR A 309 -21.53 0.48 10.63
N ASN A 310 -20.23 0.78 10.71
CA ASN A 310 -19.14 -0.14 10.39
C ASN A 310 -19.14 -0.70 8.94
N LEU A 311 -19.87 -0.06 8.01
CA LEU A 311 -19.79 -0.35 6.57
C LEU A 311 -18.89 0.68 5.89
N ILE A 312 -17.70 0.25 5.48
CA ILE A 312 -16.60 1.13 5.08
C ILE A 312 -16.34 0.94 3.58
N PHE A 313 -16.18 2.03 2.84
CA PHE A 313 -15.77 1.93 1.43
C PHE A 313 -14.36 1.38 1.34
N ASP A 314 -14.15 0.41 0.45
CA ASP A 314 -12.87 -0.24 0.27
C ASP A 314 -12.29 0.17 -1.08
N VAL A 315 -11.16 0.89 -1.06
CA VAL A 315 -10.53 1.47 -2.25
C VAL A 315 -9.07 1.06 -2.35
N HIS A 316 -8.58 0.94 -3.58
CA HIS A 316 -7.19 0.69 -3.92
C HIS A 316 -6.63 1.86 -4.71
N LYS A 317 -5.32 2.09 -4.62
CA LYS A 317 -4.64 3.05 -5.49
C LYS A 317 -3.14 2.82 -5.55
N TYR A 318 -2.61 2.57 -6.74
CA TYR A 318 -1.18 2.52 -7.02
C TYR A 318 -0.67 3.86 -7.57
N LEU A 319 0.66 4.02 -7.54
CA LEU A 319 1.35 5.28 -7.81
C LEU A 319 2.09 5.28 -9.15
N ASP A 320 2.11 4.15 -9.86
CA ASP A 320 2.64 4.04 -11.21
C ASP A 320 1.68 4.61 -12.26
N SER A 321 2.19 4.81 -13.48
CA SER A 321 1.53 5.61 -14.52
C SER A 321 0.16 5.11 -14.97
N ASP A 322 -0.12 3.83 -14.78
CA ASP A 322 -1.35 3.16 -15.18
C ASP A 322 -2.16 2.61 -13.99
N ASN A 323 -1.78 2.95 -12.75
CA ASN A 323 -2.44 2.49 -11.53
C ASN A 323 -2.46 0.96 -11.36
N SER A 324 -1.53 0.23 -12.00
CA SER A 324 -1.52 -1.23 -11.98
C SER A 324 -0.73 -1.84 -10.82
N GLY A 325 0.19 -1.07 -10.21
CA GLY A 325 1.10 -1.62 -9.21
C GLY A 325 2.10 -2.63 -9.80
N THR A 326 2.38 -2.55 -11.11
CA THR A 326 3.31 -3.47 -11.78
C THR A 326 4.67 -2.84 -12.06
N ASN A 327 4.79 -1.52 -11.88
CA ASN A 327 6.03 -0.78 -12.11
C ASN A 327 6.64 -0.31 -10.80
N SER A 328 7.97 -0.41 -10.70
CA SER A 328 8.72 0.05 -9.51
C SER A 328 8.85 1.58 -9.41
N ILE A 329 8.37 2.33 -10.41
CA ILE A 329 8.51 3.79 -10.49
C ILE A 329 7.17 4.45 -10.24
N CYS A 330 7.14 5.31 -9.24
CA CYS A 330 6.00 6.14 -8.91
C CYS A 330 6.07 7.48 -9.67
N VAL A 331 4.91 7.96 -10.12
CA VAL A 331 4.77 9.22 -10.88
C VAL A 331 3.73 10.18 -10.29
N THR A 332 3.02 9.78 -9.23
CA THR A 332 1.97 10.58 -8.60
C THR A 332 1.75 10.19 -7.14
N ASP A 333 1.33 11.16 -6.32
CA ASP A 333 0.85 10.95 -4.94
C ASP A 333 -0.66 10.63 -4.88
N ASN A 334 -1.36 10.72 -6.02
CA ASN A 334 -2.81 10.55 -6.17
C ASN A 334 -3.70 11.54 -5.39
N VAL A 335 -3.15 12.62 -4.84
CA VAL A 335 -3.92 13.56 -4.00
C VAL A 335 -5.00 14.25 -4.82
N ASP A 336 -4.62 14.96 -5.88
CA ASP A 336 -5.56 15.76 -6.68
C ASP A 336 -6.49 14.88 -7.53
N SER A 337 -5.99 13.73 -8.00
CA SER A 337 -6.71 12.85 -8.94
C SER A 337 -7.66 11.88 -8.26
N ALA A 338 -7.47 11.56 -6.98
CA ALA A 338 -8.28 10.57 -6.27
C ALA A 338 -8.66 11.01 -4.85
N PHE A 339 -7.68 11.23 -3.98
CA PHE A 339 -7.94 11.31 -2.54
C PHE A 339 -8.61 12.63 -2.11
N ALA A 340 -8.33 13.76 -2.75
CA ALA A 340 -9.00 15.01 -2.43
C ALA A 340 -10.47 15.07 -2.87
N PRO A 341 -10.82 14.67 -4.11
CA PRO A 341 -12.22 14.49 -4.51
C PRO A 341 -12.96 13.49 -3.62
N LEU A 342 -12.34 12.35 -3.32
CA LEU A 342 -12.95 11.31 -2.50
C LEU A 342 -13.17 11.76 -1.05
N ALA A 343 -12.21 12.46 -0.44
CA ALA A 343 -12.37 12.98 0.92
C ALA A 343 -13.54 13.96 1.02
N THR A 344 -13.68 14.84 0.04
CA THR A 344 -14.80 15.80 -0.05
C THR A 344 -16.13 15.07 -0.13
N TRP A 345 -16.22 14.05 -0.99
CA TRP A 345 -17.43 13.26 -1.16
C TRP A 345 -17.77 12.46 0.10
N LEU A 346 -16.79 11.78 0.71
CA LEU A 346 -16.98 10.99 1.94
C LEU A 346 -17.48 11.86 3.09
N ARG A 347 -16.89 13.04 3.27
CA ARG A 347 -17.26 14.00 4.33
C ARG A 347 -18.67 14.51 4.14
N THR A 348 -19.04 14.85 2.90
CA THR A 348 -20.40 15.30 2.54
C THR A 348 -21.44 14.22 2.83
N ASN A 349 -21.12 12.97 2.53
CA ASN A 349 -22.02 11.83 2.71
C ASN A 349 -21.94 11.17 4.09
N LYS A 350 -21.08 11.68 5.00
CA LYS A 350 -20.84 11.14 6.35
C LYS A 350 -20.44 9.66 6.32
N ARG A 351 -19.54 9.33 5.41
CA ARG A 351 -19.00 7.98 5.21
C ARG A 351 -17.49 7.99 5.37
N GLN A 352 -16.92 6.80 5.50
CA GLN A 352 -15.49 6.60 5.63
C GLN A 352 -15.02 5.56 4.61
N ALA A 353 -13.74 5.65 4.23
CA ALA A 353 -13.06 4.69 3.38
C ALA A 353 -11.76 4.18 4.03
N ILE A 354 -11.30 3.02 3.60
CA ILE A 354 -9.97 2.50 3.89
C ILE A 354 -9.25 2.18 2.56
N LEU A 355 -7.96 2.50 2.51
CA LEU A 355 -7.09 2.16 1.38
C LEU A 355 -6.44 0.80 1.67
N THR A 356 -6.98 -0.30 1.14
CA THR A 356 -6.53 -1.65 1.51
C THR A 356 -5.43 -2.23 0.60
N GLU A 357 -5.17 -1.59 -0.53
CA GLU A 357 -3.97 -1.79 -1.32
C GLU A 357 -3.44 -0.46 -1.88
N THR A 358 -2.16 -0.24 -1.62
CA THR A 358 -1.33 0.79 -2.25
C THR A 358 0.12 0.34 -2.18
N GLY A 359 0.94 0.75 -3.12
CA GLY A 359 2.34 0.32 -3.14
C GLY A 359 3.13 0.98 -4.24
N GLY A 360 4.44 0.82 -4.15
CA GLY A 360 5.41 1.30 -5.12
C GLY A 360 6.73 0.57 -4.94
N GLY A 361 7.69 0.82 -5.83
CA GLY A 361 9.02 0.27 -5.65
C GLY A 361 9.79 0.92 -4.50
N ASN A 362 10.82 0.23 -4.02
CA ASN A 362 11.79 0.77 -3.07
C ASN A 362 12.76 1.73 -3.80
N THR A 363 12.23 2.86 -4.25
CA THR A 363 12.92 3.86 -5.06
C THR A 363 12.65 5.28 -4.56
N PRO A 364 13.55 6.24 -4.85
CA PRO A 364 13.37 7.63 -4.41
C PRO A 364 12.08 8.30 -4.90
N SER A 365 11.58 7.95 -6.09
CA SER A 365 10.33 8.54 -6.59
C SER A 365 9.13 8.04 -5.77
N CYS A 366 9.12 6.76 -5.40
CA CYS A 366 8.08 6.19 -4.57
C CYS A 366 8.16 6.67 -3.12
N GLU A 367 9.36 6.79 -2.54
CA GLU A 367 9.54 7.42 -1.22
C GLU A 367 8.93 8.83 -1.19
N GLN A 368 9.18 9.65 -2.22
CA GLN A 368 8.57 10.98 -2.30
C GLN A 368 7.04 10.90 -2.37
N TYR A 369 6.49 10.21 -3.37
CA TYR A 369 5.06 10.26 -3.65
C TYR A 369 4.21 9.46 -2.66
N MET A 370 4.72 8.35 -2.13
CA MET A 370 4.04 7.56 -1.10
C MET A 370 3.95 8.38 0.19
N CYS A 371 5.05 8.97 0.65
CA CYS A 371 5.02 9.81 1.85
C CYS A 371 4.03 10.99 1.72
N GLN A 372 3.93 11.61 0.54
CA GLN A 372 2.94 12.66 0.26
C GLN A 372 1.50 12.13 0.33
N GLN A 373 1.24 10.97 -0.26
CA GLN A 373 -0.06 10.29 -0.19
C GLN A 373 -0.45 9.99 1.26
N ILE A 374 0.43 9.33 2.02
CA ILE A 374 0.19 8.96 3.42
C ILE A 374 -0.02 10.20 4.29
N GLN A 375 0.75 11.27 4.06
CA GLN A 375 0.54 12.55 4.73
C GLN A 375 -0.87 13.10 4.49
N TYR A 376 -1.36 13.06 3.24
CA TYR A 376 -2.71 13.54 2.92
C TYR A 376 -3.80 12.71 3.60
N LEU A 377 -3.66 11.38 3.60
CA LEU A 377 -4.60 10.49 4.30
C LEU A 377 -4.62 10.79 5.80
N ASN A 378 -3.46 10.97 6.42
CA ASN A 378 -3.32 11.32 7.84
C ASN A 378 -4.01 12.64 8.18
N GLN A 379 -3.89 13.65 7.32
CA GLN A 379 -4.56 14.96 7.47
C GLN A 379 -6.09 14.89 7.29
N ASN A 380 -6.60 13.82 6.67
CA ASN A 380 -8.03 13.59 6.41
C ASN A 380 -8.55 12.34 7.16
N SER A 381 -8.02 12.10 8.36
CA SER A 381 -8.32 10.94 9.20
C SER A 381 -9.76 10.88 9.73
N ASP A 382 -10.55 11.93 9.54
CA ASP A 382 -12.00 11.91 9.80
C ASP A 382 -12.76 11.03 8.80
N VAL A 383 -12.29 10.97 7.54
CA VAL A 383 -12.91 10.18 6.46
C VAL A 383 -12.07 8.99 5.99
N TYR A 384 -10.75 9.04 6.15
CA TYR A 384 -9.87 7.91 5.88
C TYR A 384 -9.54 7.15 7.16
N MET A 385 -9.95 5.89 7.21
CA MET A 385 -9.70 5.03 8.36
C MET A 385 -8.26 4.55 8.43
N GLY A 386 -7.60 4.38 7.29
CA GLY A 386 -6.25 3.84 7.22
C GLY A 386 -5.76 3.52 5.83
N TYR A 387 -4.53 3.01 5.79
CA TYR A 387 -3.86 2.49 4.61
C TYR A 387 -3.23 1.12 4.90
N VAL A 388 -3.13 0.27 3.88
CA VAL A 388 -2.50 -1.05 3.95
C VAL A 388 -1.60 -1.22 2.72
N GLY A 389 -0.30 -1.33 2.94
CA GLY A 389 0.71 -1.49 1.87
C GLY A 389 0.61 -2.82 1.15
N TRP A 390 0.97 -2.84 -0.13
CA TRP A 390 1.10 -4.03 -0.97
C TRP A 390 2.55 -4.12 -1.50
N ALA A 391 3.37 -5.12 -1.12
CA ALA A 391 3.02 -6.23 -0.21
C ALA A 391 4.20 -6.93 0.47
N ALA A 392 3.89 -7.60 1.59
CA ALA A 392 4.77 -8.52 2.31
C ALA A 392 4.20 -9.96 2.32
N GLY A 393 4.51 -10.76 3.34
CA GLY A 393 4.12 -12.16 3.47
C GLY A 393 5.04 -13.07 2.67
N SER A 394 4.49 -13.72 1.65
CA SER A 394 5.21 -14.69 0.81
C SER A 394 5.93 -14.08 -0.39
N PHE A 395 5.80 -12.77 -0.62
CA PHE A 395 6.60 -12.09 -1.64
C PHE A 395 8.08 -12.08 -1.24
N ASP A 396 8.94 -12.38 -2.21
CA ASP A 396 10.40 -12.26 -2.04
C ASP A 396 10.81 -10.76 -1.97
N PRO A 397 11.85 -10.40 -1.22
CA PRO A 397 12.40 -9.04 -1.21
C PRO A 397 12.77 -8.45 -2.58
N GLY A 398 12.96 -9.27 -3.61
CA GLY A 398 13.20 -8.84 -4.99
C GLY A 398 11.93 -8.54 -5.81
N TYR A 399 10.72 -8.76 -5.26
CA TYR A 399 9.46 -8.36 -5.90
C TYR A 399 9.45 -6.83 -6.12
N PRO A 400 9.00 -6.31 -7.29
CA PRO A 400 9.08 -4.89 -7.58
C PRO A 400 8.41 -3.96 -6.56
N LEU A 401 7.36 -4.42 -5.87
CA LEU A 401 6.64 -3.71 -4.80
C LEU A 401 6.86 -4.39 -3.44
N ALA A 402 8.03 -5.01 -3.23
CA ALA A 402 8.31 -5.73 -1.99
C ALA A 402 8.26 -4.80 -0.77
N GLU A 403 7.49 -5.23 0.22
CA GLU A 403 7.46 -4.69 1.58
C GLU A 403 7.86 -5.77 2.60
N THR A 404 8.22 -6.98 2.13
CA THR A 404 8.71 -8.08 2.99
C THR A 404 10.03 -7.68 3.69
N PRO A 405 10.07 -7.69 5.04
CA PRO A 405 11.27 -7.36 5.79
C PRO A 405 12.25 -8.53 5.73
N VAL A 406 13.55 -8.23 5.82
CA VAL A 406 14.61 -9.22 5.78
C VAL A 406 15.03 -9.58 7.20
N GLN A 407 14.97 -10.86 7.55
CA GLN A 407 15.47 -11.34 8.84
C GLN A 407 16.95 -11.73 8.76
N ALA A 408 17.79 -11.08 9.57
CA ALA A 408 19.18 -11.48 9.76
C ALA A 408 19.29 -12.77 10.56
N SER A 409 20.44 -13.44 10.48
CA SER A 409 20.72 -14.66 11.27
C SER A 409 20.68 -14.45 12.80
N SER A 410 20.80 -13.21 13.26
CA SER A 410 20.61 -12.81 14.66
C SER A 410 19.13 -12.79 15.10
N GLY A 411 18.19 -12.92 14.16
CA GLY A 411 16.75 -12.76 14.38
C GLY A 411 16.24 -11.32 14.26
N ALA A 412 17.13 -10.35 14.05
CA ALA A 412 16.75 -8.96 13.80
C ALA A 412 16.12 -8.80 12.41
N TRP A 413 15.10 -7.97 12.31
CA TRP A 413 14.41 -7.65 11.07
C TRP A 413 14.85 -6.28 10.55
N THR A 414 14.90 -6.14 9.23
CA THR A 414 15.17 -4.89 8.53
C THR A 414 14.10 -4.68 7.46
N ASP A 415 13.40 -3.57 7.53
CA ASP A 415 12.38 -3.19 6.55
C ASP A 415 12.95 -2.79 5.20
N GLN A 416 12.07 -2.87 4.21
CA GLN A 416 12.30 -2.25 2.92
C GLN A 416 12.27 -0.71 3.04
N PRO A 417 13.01 0.03 2.20
CA PRO A 417 13.06 1.49 2.25
C PRO A 417 11.69 2.16 2.25
N LEU A 418 10.75 1.73 1.39
CA LEU A 418 9.43 2.36 1.30
C LEU A 418 8.62 2.20 2.60
N VAL A 419 8.74 1.04 3.26
CA VAL A 419 8.08 0.77 4.55
C VAL A 419 8.63 1.68 5.63
N SER A 420 9.94 1.63 5.86
CA SER A 420 10.61 2.39 6.92
C SER A 420 10.50 3.91 6.76
N MET A 421 10.45 4.40 5.51
CA MET A 421 10.43 5.84 5.22
C MET A 421 9.01 6.43 5.23
N CYS A 422 8.01 5.69 4.77
CA CYS A 422 6.67 6.25 4.50
C CYS A 422 5.50 5.53 5.17
N LEU A 423 5.56 4.21 5.35
CA LEU A 423 4.41 3.45 5.85
C LEU A 423 4.43 3.31 7.38
N ALA A 424 5.60 3.00 7.95
CA ALA A 424 5.83 2.84 9.39
C ALA A 424 5.51 4.11 10.21
N ARG A 425 5.26 3.96 11.52
CA ARG A 425 4.77 5.02 12.42
C ARG A 425 5.71 5.40 13.56
#